data_AF-A0A7X4ANC0-F1
#
_entry.id   AF-A0A7X4ANC0-F1
#
_cell.length_a   1.000
_cell.length_b   1.000
_cell.length_c   1.000
_cell.angle_alpha   90.00
_cell.angle_beta   90.00
_cell.angle_gamma   90.00
#
_symmetry.space_group_name_H-M   'P 1'
#
loop_
_entity.id
_entity.type
_entity.pdbx_description
1 polymer ?
#
loop_
_entity_poly.entity_id
_entity_poly.type
_entity_poly.pdbx_seq_one_letter_code
_entity_poly.pdbx_strand_id
1 'polypeptide(L)'
;MSSIINVTRSLMMILLLISGGSLSGFAQDEHTVLLYTFESGAGKTVKDLSGNKNDGELMGPKWGEGNPGGGLTFGGNAPRDFVEIPDSESLDLVEGLTVEMWLYLDAWSTAGGTGATKETTIGVNLVEIRLYFV
;
A
#
# COMPACT_ATOMS: atom_id res chain seq x y z
N MET A 1 35.37 9.46 37.10
CA MET A 1 35.51 8.81 35.77
C MET A 1 34.64 7.56 35.64
N SER A 2 34.69 6.64 36.60
CA SER A 2 33.88 5.39 36.64
C SER A 2 32.37 5.58 36.62
N SER A 3 31.84 6.61 37.29
CA SER A 3 30.40 6.88 37.35
C SER A 3 29.77 7.23 35.99
N ILE A 4 30.50 7.98 35.14
CA ILE A 4 30.04 8.40 33.81
C ILE A 4 29.96 7.22 32.85
N ILE A 5 30.92 6.28 32.95
CA ILE A 5 30.99 5.07 32.12
C ILE A 5 29.83 4.11 32.46
N ASN A 6 29.41 4.06 33.71
CA ASN A 6 28.29 3.21 34.13
C ASN A 6 26.95 3.79 33.66
N VAL A 7 26.80 5.12 33.66
CA VAL A 7 25.59 5.79 33.16
C VAL A 7 25.42 5.59 31.64
N THR A 8 26.50 5.71 30.86
CA THR A 8 26.44 5.54 29.40
C THR A 8 26.15 4.09 28.99
N ARG A 9 26.71 3.10 29.70
CA ARG A 9 26.39 1.67 29.46
C ARG A 9 24.94 1.33 29.80
N SER A 10 24.37 1.96 30.83
CA SER A 10 22.96 1.77 31.21
C SER A 10 22.01 2.40 30.20
N LEU A 11 22.34 3.60 29.70
CA LEU A 11 21.53 4.31 28.69
C LEU A 11 21.48 3.56 27.34
N MET A 12 22.58 2.93 26.95
CA MET A 12 22.66 2.17 25.70
C MET A 12 21.86 0.85 25.74
N MET A 13 21.71 0.24 26.93
CA MET A 13 20.88 -0.96 27.11
C MET A 13 19.38 -0.64 27.15
N ILE A 14 18.98 0.51 27.70
CA ILE A 14 17.59 0.96 27.67
C ILE A 14 17.14 1.26 26.23
N LEU A 15 18.02 1.84 25.40
CA LEU A 15 17.73 2.09 23.99
C LEU A 15 17.59 0.78 23.18
N LEU A 16 18.27 -0.29 23.59
CA LEU A 16 18.18 -1.62 22.96
C LEU A 16 16.91 -2.40 23.32
N LEU A 17 16.26 -2.08 24.46
CA LEU A 17 15.06 -2.77 24.94
C LEU A 17 13.77 -2.26 24.30
N ILE A 18 13.78 -1.07 23.69
CA ILE A 18 12.59 -0.45 23.07
C ILE A 18 12.37 -0.95 21.62
N SER A 19 13.35 -1.66 21.02
CA SER A 19 13.21 -2.22 19.67
C SER A 19 12.44 -3.54 19.59
N GLY A 20 12.03 -4.11 20.72
CA GLY A 20 11.22 -5.34 20.79
C GLY A 20 9.75 -5.15 20.44
N GLY A 21 9.44 -4.26 19.48
CA GLY A 21 8.09 -4.12 18.96
C GLY A 21 7.66 -5.45 18.34
N SER A 22 6.62 -6.07 18.91
CA SER A 22 5.98 -7.24 18.32
C SER A 22 5.56 -6.89 16.91
N LEU A 23 6.22 -7.50 15.92
CA LEU A 23 5.71 -7.51 14.55
C LEU A 23 4.49 -8.42 14.58
N SER A 24 3.30 -7.83 14.68
CA SER A 24 2.08 -8.48 14.22
C SER A 24 2.26 -8.69 12.71
N GLY A 25 2.92 -9.79 12.34
CA GLY A 25 2.93 -10.26 10.98
C GLY A 25 1.52 -10.72 10.67
N PHE A 26 0.81 -10.01 9.80
CA PHE A 26 -0.26 -10.64 9.04
C PHE A 26 0.35 -11.89 8.39
N ALA A 27 -0.39 -13.00 8.36
CA ALA A 27 0.06 -14.21 7.69
C ALA A 27 0.17 -13.93 6.19
N GLN A 28 1.31 -13.37 5.80
CA GLN A 28 1.60 -12.93 4.45
C GLN A 28 2.13 -14.14 3.67
N ASP A 29 1.59 -14.33 2.47
CA ASP A 29 2.12 -15.32 1.55
C ASP A 29 3.55 -14.94 1.12
N GLU A 30 4.44 -15.93 1.01
CA GLU A 30 5.86 -15.74 0.69
C GLU A 30 6.04 -15.02 -0.66
N HIS A 31 5.06 -15.15 -1.56
CA HIS A 31 5.09 -14.55 -2.90
C HIS A 31 4.34 -13.22 -3.00
N THR A 32 3.87 -12.65 -1.88
CA THR A 32 3.23 -11.33 -1.89
C THR A 32 4.28 -10.24 -2.15
N VAL A 33 4.17 -9.59 -3.31
CA VAL A 33 5.07 -8.50 -3.74
C VAL A 33 4.62 -7.11 -3.30
N LEU A 34 3.33 -6.96 -2.96
CA LEU A 34 2.73 -5.70 -2.54
C LEU A 34 1.56 -5.94 -1.58
N LEU A 35 1.56 -5.23 -0.44
CA LEU A 35 0.46 -5.29 0.52
C LEU A 35 0.12 -3.90 1.05
N TYR A 36 -1.01 -3.36 0.59
CA TYR A 36 -1.55 -2.08 1.05
C TYR A 36 -2.89 -2.30 1.75
N THR A 37 -2.99 -1.89 3.01
CA THR A 37 -4.22 -2.04 3.81
C THR A 37 -5.07 -0.79 3.84
N PHE A 38 -4.49 0.38 3.56
CA PHE A 38 -5.14 1.69 3.55
C PHE A 38 -5.90 2.08 4.84
N GLU A 39 -5.66 1.40 5.97
CA GLU A 39 -6.41 1.53 7.22
C GLU A 39 -6.38 2.94 7.85
N SER A 40 -5.27 3.66 7.71
CA SER A 40 -5.18 5.06 8.14
C SER A 40 -3.94 5.69 7.51
N GLY A 41 -4.11 6.84 6.83
CA GLY A 41 -2.99 7.54 6.22
C GLY A 41 -3.08 9.04 6.39
N ALA A 42 -1.90 9.66 6.48
CA ALA A 42 -1.70 11.09 6.36
C ALA A 42 -0.51 11.32 5.41
N GLY A 43 -0.55 12.40 4.63
CA GLY A 43 0.48 12.70 3.64
C GLY A 43 0.25 11.98 2.31
N LYS A 44 1.34 11.80 1.56
CA LYS A 44 1.32 11.40 0.15
C LYS A 44 1.87 10.00 -0.12
N THR A 45 2.06 9.17 0.91
CA THR A 45 2.70 7.86 0.75
C THR A 45 1.82 6.76 1.32
N VAL A 46 1.67 5.67 0.56
CA VAL A 46 1.07 4.40 0.98
C VAL A 46 2.21 3.46 1.31
N LYS A 47 2.22 2.95 2.54
CA LYS A 47 3.28 2.06 2.99
C LYS A 47 3.03 0.63 2.54
N ASP A 48 4.04 0.00 1.96
CA ASP A 48 4.06 -1.42 1.65
C ASP A 48 4.33 -2.24 2.91
N LEU A 49 3.38 -3.12 3.24
CA LEU A 49 3.49 -4.04 4.35
C LEU A 49 4.02 -5.42 3.94
N SER A 50 4.34 -5.62 2.65
CA SER A 50 4.86 -6.89 2.15
C SER A 50 6.31 -7.16 2.57
N GLY A 51 7.02 -6.14 3.04
CA GLY A 51 8.44 -6.21 3.34
C GLY A 51 9.36 -5.94 2.14
N ASN A 52 8.81 -5.79 0.93
CA ASN A 52 9.57 -5.50 -0.29
C ASN A 52 9.90 -4.01 -0.47
N LYS A 53 9.31 -3.13 0.36
CA LYS A 53 9.53 -1.67 0.36
C LYS A 53 9.06 -1.01 -0.94
N ASN A 54 8.02 -1.57 -1.54
CA ASN A 54 7.35 -0.98 -2.70
C ASN A 54 6.36 0.11 -2.23
N ASP A 55 6.83 1.08 -1.44
CA ASP A 55 5.99 2.19 -0.97
C ASP A 55 5.48 3.01 -2.16
N GLY A 56 4.20 3.39 -2.14
CA GLY A 56 3.54 4.08 -3.25
C GLY A 56 3.35 5.57 -2.96
N GLU A 57 3.53 6.43 -3.97
CA GLU A 57 3.27 7.87 -3.88
C GLU A 57 1.90 8.23 -4.48
N LEU A 58 1.11 9.02 -3.75
CA LEU A 58 -0.22 9.46 -4.17
C LEU A 58 -0.12 10.62 -5.16
N MET A 59 -0.56 10.38 -6.39
CA MET A 59 -0.64 11.34 -7.47
C MET A 59 -2.09 11.73 -7.74
N GLY A 60 -2.71 12.44 -6.79
CA GLY A 60 -4.11 12.89 -6.88
C GLY A 60 -5.09 12.25 -5.88
N PRO A 61 -5.08 10.92 -5.65
CA PRO A 61 -5.99 10.27 -4.72
C PRO A 61 -5.89 10.85 -3.31
N LYS A 62 -7.00 10.82 -2.58
CA LYS A 62 -7.09 11.31 -1.21
C LYS A 62 -7.43 10.18 -0.27
N TRP A 63 -6.87 10.23 0.93
CA TRP A 63 -7.31 9.37 2.03
C TRP A 63 -8.79 9.62 2.32
N GLY A 64 -9.53 8.53 2.49
CA GLY A 64 -10.96 8.55 2.78
C GLY A 64 -11.34 7.40 3.69
N GLU A 65 -12.62 7.33 4.01
CA GLU A 65 -13.19 6.21 4.76
C GLU A 65 -13.34 4.98 3.83
N GLY A 66 -13.13 3.79 4.39
CA GLY A 66 -13.24 2.53 3.67
C GLY A 66 -13.48 1.38 4.64
N ASN A 67 -13.51 0.15 4.11
CA ASN A 67 -13.77 -1.05 4.91
C ASN A 67 -12.63 -2.07 4.74
N PRO A 68 -11.95 -2.49 5.82
CA PRO A 68 -11.97 -1.90 7.17
C PRO A 68 -11.09 -0.64 7.28
N GLY A 69 -11.37 0.22 8.27
CA GLY A 69 -10.46 1.27 8.75
C GLY A 69 -10.27 2.53 7.88
N GLY A 70 -10.12 2.38 6.56
CA GLY A 70 -9.80 3.49 5.66
C GLY A 70 -9.72 3.07 4.19
N GLY A 71 -9.36 4.02 3.32
CA GLY A 71 -9.23 3.79 1.89
C GLY A 71 -8.65 4.98 1.13
N LEU A 72 -8.53 4.83 -0.18
CA LEU A 72 -8.23 5.92 -1.10
C LEU A 72 -9.46 6.22 -1.95
N THR A 73 -9.84 7.50 -2.01
CA THR A 73 -10.87 8.01 -2.90
C THR A 73 -10.23 8.57 -4.17
N PHE A 74 -10.70 8.07 -5.32
CA PHE A 74 -10.29 8.49 -6.65
C PHE A 74 -11.44 9.34 -7.24
N GLY A 75 -11.18 10.62 -7.49
CA GLY A 75 -12.18 11.61 -7.90
C GLY A 75 -12.29 11.79 -9.41
N GLY A 76 -11.29 11.33 -10.18
CA GLY A 76 -11.38 11.23 -11.64
C GLY A 76 -11.41 12.55 -12.43
N ASN A 77 -11.31 13.71 -11.76
CA ASN A 77 -11.41 15.03 -12.38
C ASN A 77 -10.04 15.75 -12.44
N ALA A 78 -9.16 15.28 -13.34
CA ALA A 78 -7.89 15.86 -13.83
C ALA A 78 -6.75 16.19 -12.82
N PRO A 79 -5.46 15.91 -13.14
CA PRO A 79 -4.93 14.82 -13.99
C PRO A 79 -5.33 13.44 -13.41
N ARG A 80 -4.91 12.34 -14.05
CA ARG A 80 -5.26 10.97 -13.60
C ARG A 80 -4.88 10.79 -12.12
N ASP A 81 -5.81 10.27 -11.33
CA ASP A 81 -5.56 9.86 -9.95
C ASP A 81 -4.92 8.47 -9.95
N PHE A 82 -3.69 8.33 -9.44
CA PHE A 82 -3.01 7.04 -9.32
C PHE A 82 -2.07 6.98 -8.13
N VAL A 83 -1.62 5.77 -7.81
CA VAL A 83 -0.51 5.52 -6.88
C VAL A 83 0.69 5.13 -7.71
N GLU A 84 1.77 5.90 -7.65
CA GLU A 84 3.02 5.62 -8.35
C GLU A 84 3.92 4.75 -7.47
N ILE A 85 4.44 3.67 -8.02
CA ILE A 85 5.39 2.78 -7.33
C ILE A 85 6.67 2.78 -8.17
N PRO A 86 7.83 3.15 -7.59
CA PRO A 86 9.10 3.06 -8.29
C PRO A 86 9.42 1.62 -8.70
N ASP A 87 10.11 1.48 -9.82
CA ASP A 87 10.59 0.19 -10.32
C ASP A 87 11.50 -0.52 -9.31
N SER A 88 11.37 -1.85 -9.20
CA SER A 88 12.18 -2.68 -8.30
C SER A 88 12.22 -4.14 -8.78
N GLU A 89 13.30 -4.86 -8.47
CA GLU A 89 13.45 -6.28 -8.83
C GLU A 89 12.30 -7.16 -8.30
N SER A 90 11.69 -6.76 -7.17
CA SER A 90 10.54 -7.49 -6.60
C SER A 90 9.25 -7.35 -7.42
N LEU A 91 9.19 -6.38 -8.33
CA LEU A 91 8.08 -6.15 -9.25
C LEU A 91 8.31 -6.78 -10.64
N ASP A 92 9.45 -7.43 -10.86
CA ASP A 92 9.74 -8.19 -12.07
C ASP A 92 9.03 -9.56 -12.04
N LEU A 93 7.74 -9.55 -12.38
CA LEU A 93 6.90 -10.74 -12.34
C LEU A 93 7.19 -11.67 -13.52
N VAL A 94 7.62 -12.91 -13.23
CA VAL A 94 7.98 -13.90 -14.25
C VAL A 94 6.98 -15.05 -14.43
N GLU A 95 6.19 -15.38 -13.40
CA GLU A 95 5.29 -16.56 -13.43
C GLU A 95 3.81 -16.19 -13.58
N GLY A 96 3.40 -15.05 -13.03
CA GLY A 96 2.01 -14.59 -13.05
C GLY A 96 1.73 -13.57 -11.96
N LEU A 97 0.59 -12.89 -12.06
CA LEU A 97 0.14 -11.89 -11.08
C LEU A 97 -1.29 -12.21 -10.65
N THR A 98 -1.50 -12.28 -9.33
CA THR A 98 -2.82 -12.24 -8.72
C THR A 98 -2.98 -10.91 -7.99
N VAL A 99 -4.13 -10.26 -8.15
CA VAL A 99 -4.46 -9.02 -7.44
C VAL A 99 -5.80 -9.22 -6.75
N GLU A 100 -5.84 -8.90 -5.46
CA GLU A 100 -7.07 -8.81 -4.68
C GLU A 100 -7.19 -7.41 -4.06
N MET A 101 -8.41 -6.88 -4.00
CA MET A 101 -8.67 -5.57 -3.38
C MET A 101 -10.14 -5.41 -3.00
N TRP A 102 -10.37 -4.55 -2.01
CA TRP A 102 -11.69 -4.00 -1.72
C TRP A 102 -11.92 -2.74 -2.57
N LEU A 103 -13.06 -2.68 -3.27
CA LEU A 103 -13.44 -1.54 -4.10
C LEU A 103 -14.88 -1.13 -3.82
N TYR A 104 -15.11 0.18 -3.65
CA TYR A 104 -16.43 0.78 -3.58
C TYR A 104 -16.60 1.76 -4.75
N LEU A 105 -17.73 1.66 -5.44
CA LEU A 105 -18.06 2.49 -6.61
C LEU A 105 -19.18 3.46 -6.25
N ASP A 106 -18.85 4.75 -6.16
CA ASP A 106 -19.77 5.80 -5.69
C ASP A 106 -20.62 6.43 -6.81
N ALA A 107 -20.39 6.05 -8.07
CA ALA A 107 -21.20 6.49 -9.20
C ALA A 107 -21.29 5.43 -10.29
N TRP A 108 -22.48 5.31 -10.90
CA TRP A 108 -22.65 4.63 -12.18
C TRP A 108 -22.46 5.62 -13.32
N SER A 109 -21.75 5.23 -14.37
CA SER A 109 -21.57 6.05 -15.57
C SER A 109 -22.91 6.27 -16.27
N THR A 110 -23.42 7.51 -16.27
CA THR A 110 -24.73 7.83 -16.87
C THR A 110 -24.63 8.26 -18.34
N ALA A 111 -23.46 8.25 -18.98
CA ALA A 111 -23.36 8.54 -20.41
C ALA A 111 -22.09 7.98 -21.05
N GLY A 112 -22.17 6.76 -21.58
CA GLY A 112 -21.46 6.33 -22.80
C GLY A 112 -19.95 6.55 -22.93
N GLY A 113 -19.18 6.74 -21.86
CA GLY A 113 -17.74 7.05 -22.02
C GLY A 113 -16.84 6.94 -20.79
N THR A 114 -17.36 6.56 -19.63
CA THR A 114 -16.53 6.37 -18.42
C THR A 114 -17.13 5.27 -17.54
N GLY A 115 -17.31 4.09 -18.14
CA GLY A 115 -17.46 2.86 -17.36
C GLY A 115 -16.09 2.28 -17.03
N ALA A 116 -16.06 1.18 -16.29
CA ALA A 116 -14.85 0.39 -16.17
C ALA A 116 -14.50 -0.24 -17.55
N THR A 117 -13.75 0.46 -18.39
CA THR A 117 -13.02 -0.08 -19.56
C THR A 117 -11.73 -0.83 -19.20
N LYS A 118 -11.73 -2.16 -19.29
CA LYS A 118 -10.50 -2.99 -19.30
C LYS A 118 -9.49 -2.43 -20.32
N GLU A 119 -8.45 -1.75 -19.86
CA GLU A 119 -7.30 -1.36 -20.69
C GLU A 119 -6.15 -2.37 -20.47
N THR A 120 -5.78 -3.11 -21.51
CA THR A 120 -4.53 -3.89 -21.53
C THR A 120 -3.40 -2.97 -21.97
N THR A 121 -3.03 -2.03 -21.11
CA THR A 121 -1.76 -1.29 -21.21
C THR A 121 -1.15 -1.30 -19.81
N ILE A 122 0.10 -1.76 -19.67
CA ILE A 122 0.83 -1.73 -18.40
C ILE A 122 1.18 -0.27 -18.12
N GLY A 123 0.22 0.39 -17.48
CA GLY A 123 0.20 1.74 -16.95
C GLY A 123 -1.09 1.76 -16.16
N VAL A 124 -1.01 1.54 -14.86
CA VAL A 124 -2.12 1.08 -14.00
C VAL A 124 -3.21 2.16 -13.88
N ASN A 125 -4.06 2.28 -14.91
CA ASN A 125 -5.41 2.81 -14.78
C ASN A 125 -6.26 1.61 -14.37
N LEU A 126 -6.52 1.50 -13.07
CA LEU A 126 -7.23 0.38 -12.50
C LEU A 126 -8.66 0.35 -13.03
N VAL A 127 -8.87 -0.55 -13.99
CA VAL A 127 -10.17 -0.80 -14.56
C VAL A 127 -10.40 -2.29 -14.79
N GLU A 128 -11.27 -2.82 -13.93
CA GLU A 128 -11.89 -4.15 -13.91
C GLU A 128 -10.96 -5.38 -13.91
N ILE A 129 -10.90 -6.05 -12.76
CA ILE A 129 -10.58 -7.48 -12.68
C ILE A 129 -11.64 -8.14 -11.79
N ARG A 130 -12.45 -9.03 -12.37
CA ARG A 130 -13.13 -10.10 -11.63
C ARG A 130 -12.27 -11.33 -11.70
N LEU A 131 -11.75 -11.81 -10.58
CA LEU A 131 -11.36 -13.20 -10.40
C LEU A 131 -11.71 -13.59 -8.96
N TYR A 132 -12.78 -14.37 -8.82
CA TYR A 132 -13.00 -15.20 -7.64
C TYR A 132 -12.32 -16.53 -7.91
N PHE A 133 -11.51 -17.06 -6.99
CA PHE A 133 -11.50 -18.50 -6.71
C PHE A 133 -11.13 -18.76 -5.23
N VAL A 134 -12.08 -19.47 -4.59
CA VAL A 134 -12.12 -20.23 -3.32
C VAL A 134 -11.13 -19.87 -2.22
#